data_AF-E5YKL7-F1
#
_entry.id   AF-E5YKL7-F1
#
_cell.length_a   1.000
_cell.length_b   1.000
_cell.length_c   1.000
_cell.angle_alpha   90.00
_cell.angle_beta   90.00
_cell.angle_gamma   90.00
#
_symmetry.space_group_name_H-M   'P 1'
#
loop_
_entity.id
_entity.type
_entity.pdbx_description
1 polymer ?
#
loop_
_entity_poly.entity_id
_entity_poly.type
_entity_poly.pdbx_seq_one_letter_code
_entity_poly.pdbx_strand_id
1 'polypeptide(L)'
;MNKYLLISCLVLASCSQYPGRIDKGSVWFNAGFDDASSGKVVRDNDALTEWYGDPEVDRAAYLDGYNHGAHRLCQGSVIEQWGAQGKPFPASCDSAVNIAELRLKWQQGLNKTFPR
;
A
#
# COMPACT_ATOMS: atom_id res chain seq x y z
N MET A 1 44.66 -37.74 5.72
CA MET A 1 43.96 -37.38 6.97
C MET A 1 43.53 -35.94 6.87
N ASN A 2 42.29 -35.68 7.32
CA ASN A 2 41.62 -34.38 7.53
C ASN A 2 41.07 -33.66 6.30
N LYS A 3 39.89 -33.05 6.36
CA LYS A 3 38.65 -33.21 7.17
C LYS A 3 37.71 -32.16 6.57
N TYR A 4 36.59 -32.60 6.03
CA TYR A 4 35.36 -31.87 5.67
C TYR A 4 35.42 -30.33 5.60
N LEU A 5 35.42 -29.79 4.37
CA LEU A 5 34.99 -28.42 4.12
C LEU A 5 33.45 -28.43 4.00
N LEU A 6 32.78 -28.37 5.15
CA LEU A 6 31.33 -28.20 5.24
C LEU A 6 30.98 -26.78 4.80
N ILE A 7 30.57 -26.64 3.53
CA ILE A 7 29.90 -25.44 3.04
C ILE A 7 28.46 -25.51 3.58
N SER A 8 28.26 -24.85 4.72
CA SER A 8 26.95 -24.58 5.27
C SER A 8 26.28 -23.50 4.41
N CYS A 9 25.42 -23.91 3.49
CA CYS A 9 24.44 -23.01 2.88
C CYS A 9 23.46 -22.58 3.97
N LEU A 10 23.73 -21.45 4.63
CA LEU A 10 22.70 -20.71 5.36
C LEU A 10 21.67 -20.22 4.34
N VAL A 11 20.60 -21.01 4.18
CA VAL A 11 19.41 -20.56 3.49
C VAL A 11 18.77 -19.52 4.41
N LEU A 12 18.94 -18.23 4.08
CA LEU A 12 18.10 -17.17 4.62
C LEU A 12 16.69 -17.40 4.10
N ALA A 13 15.92 -18.25 4.79
CA ALA A 13 14.49 -18.32 4.62
C ALA A 13 13.93 -16.96 5.05
N SER A 14 13.56 -16.14 4.07
CA SER A 14 12.76 -14.94 4.32
C SER A 14 11.43 -15.37 4.93
N CYS A 15 11.26 -15.11 6.22
CA CYS A 15 9.93 -15.15 6.83
C CYS A 15 9.13 -13.95 6.32
N SER A 16 8.54 -14.05 5.12
CA SER A 16 7.33 -13.29 4.82
C SER A 16 6.12 -14.16 5.14
N GLN A 17 6.08 -14.73 6.34
CA GLN A 17 4.84 -15.23 6.90
C GLN A 17 4.12 -14.02 7.48
N TYR A 18 3.12 -13.52 6.77
CA TYR A 18 2.06 -12.72 7.36
C TYR A 18 0.98 -13.71 7.81
N PRO A 19 0.98 -14.18 9.07
CA PRO A 19 0.03 -15.18 9.52
C PRO A 19 -1.14 -14.42 10.14
N GLY A 20 -2.02 -13.92 9.30
CA GLY A 20 -3.31 -13.39 9.69
C GLY A 20 -4.33 -14.03 8.78
N ARG A 21 -5.32 -14.72 9.33
CA ARG A 21 -6.47 -15.19 8.56
C ARG A 21 -7.29 -13.94 8.20
N ILE A 22 -6.86 -13.23 7.16
CA ILE A 22 -7.48 -12.00 6.71
C ILE A 22 -8.82 -12.37 6.06
N ASP A 23 -9.89 -11.91 6.69
CA ASP A 23 -11.17 -11.82 6.00
C ASP A 23 -11.16 -10.61 5.07
N LYS A 24 -10.86 -10.87 3.80
CA LYS A 24 -10.91 -9.87 2.71
C LYS A 24 -12.33 -9.31 2.50
N GLY A 25 -13.34 -9.83 3.20
CA GLY A 25 -14.70 -9.31 3.25
C GLY A 25 -15.04 -8.47 4.49
N SER A 26 -14.12 -8.33 5.46
CA SER A 26 -14.38 -7.55 6.68
C SER A 26 -14.57 -6.06 6.36
N VAL A 27 -15.38 -5.37 7.18
CA VAL A 27 -15.58 -3.91 7.09
C VAL A 27 -14.25 -3.18 7.21
N TRP A 28 -13.36 -3.64 8.09
CA TRP A 28 -12.05 -3.02 8.32
C TRP A 28 -11.11 -3.17 7.12
N PHE A 29 -11.03 -4.37 6.51
CA PHE A 29 -10.27 -4.55 5.26
C PHE A 29 -10.78 -3.62 4.15
N ASN A 30 -12.09 -3.57 3.94
CA ASN A 30 -12.69 -2.72 2.92
C ASN A 30 -12.43 -1.23 3.19
N ALA A 31 -12.54 -0.79 4.44
CA ALA A 31 -12.22 0.57 4.86
C ALA A 31 -10.78 0.96 4.51
N GLY A 32 -9.81 0.10 4.82
CA GLY A 32 -8.41 0.33 4.48
C GLY A 32 -8.19 0.38 2.98
N PHE A 33 -8.77 -0.58 2.26
CA PHE A 33 -8.67 -0.65 0.81
C PHE A 33 -9.21 0.61 0.14
N ASP A 34 -10.37 1.09 0.56
CA ASP A 34 -11.03 2.27 0.02
C ASP A 34 -10.24 3.55 0.34
N ASP A 35 -9.74 3.71 1.56
CA ASP A 35 -8.90 4.85 1.92
C ASP A 35 -7.63 4.91 1.07
N ALA A 36 -6.90 3.80 0.95
CA ALA A 36 -5.66 3.79 0.19
C ALA A 36 -5.87 3.93 -1.32
N SER A 37 -6.87 3.25 -1.88
CA SER A 37 -7.18 3.32 -3.32
C SER A 37 -7.77 4.67 -3.75
N SER A 38 -8.32 5.44 -2.80
CA SER A 38 -8.73 6.84 -3.00
C SER A 38 -7.62 7.86 -2.73
N GLY A 39 -6.40 7.40 -2.41
CA GLY A 39 -5.23 8.26 -2.24
C GLY A 39 -5.11 8.94 -0.88
N LYS A 40 -5.88 8.51 0.11
CA LYS A 40 -5.87 9.09 1.46
C LYS A 40 -4.71 8.54 2.29
N VAL A 41 -4.43 9.24 3.40
CA VAL A 41 -3.52 8.77 4.44
C VAL A 41 -4.19 7.70 5.31
N VAL A 42 -3.39 6.85 5.93
CA VAL A 42 -3.80 5.90 6.98
C VAL A 42 -4.51 6.68 8.10
N ARG A 43 -5.71 6.23 8.48
CA ARG A 43 -6.44 6.75 9.66
C ARG A 43 -5.92 6.12 10.95
N ASP A 44 -6.07 6.81 12.07
CA ASP A 44 -5.92 6.20 13.39
C ASP A 44 -7.21 5.49 13.83
N ASN A 45 -7.18 4.81 14.98
CA ASN A 45 -8.33 4.04 15.46
C ASN A 45 -9.48 4.94 15.93
N ASP A 46 -9.20 6.15 16.39
CA ASP A 46 -10.23 7.11 16.82
C ASP A 46 -11.06 7.57 15.63
N ALA A 47 -10.41 7.96 14.53
CA ALA A 47 -11.08 8.31 13.28
C ALA A 47 -11.83 7.13 12.65
N LEU A 48 -11.28 5.92 12.76
CA LEU A 48 -11.96 4.70 12.28
C LEU A 48 -13.23 4.42 13.09
N THR A 49 -13.16 4.54 14.42
CA THR A 49 -14.31 4.37 15.31
C THR A 49 -15.39 5.41 15.00
N GLU A 50 -15.01 6.68 14.85
CA GLU A 50 -15.92 7.78 14.52
C GLU A 50 -16.66 7.54 13.18
N TRP A 51 -15.95 7.09 12.15
CA TRP A 51 -16.50 7.00 10.80
C TRP A 51 -17.30 5.72 10.56
N TYR A 52 -16.94 4.62 11.21
CA TYR A 52 -17.57 3.30 11.00
C TYR A 52 -18.50 2.89 12.15
N GLY A 53 -18.53 3.64 13.25
CA GLY A 53 -19.47 3.43 14.36
C GLY A 53 -19.22 2.16 15.17
N ASP A 54 -18.07 1.52 15.00
CA ASP A 54 -17.67 0.30 15.67
C ASP A 54 -16.43 0.55 16.54
N PRO A 55 -16.52 0.41 17.87
CA PRO A 55 -15.40 0.63 18.77
C PRO A 55 -14.34 -0.48 18.71
N GLU A 56 -14.67 -1.65 18.16
CA GLU A 56 -13.77 -2.80 18.06
C GLU A 56 -13.02 -2.78 16.71
N VAL A 57 -12.14 -1.80 16.56
CA VAL A 57 -11.32 -1.65 15.35
C VAL A 57 -10.36 -2.83 15.16
N ASP A 58 -10.58 -3.64 14.12
CA ASP A 58 -9.58 -4.60 13.65
C ASP A 58 -8.51 -3.85 12.84
N ARG A 59 -7.50 -3.36 13.57
CA ARG A 59 -6.39 -2.60 12.98
C ARG A 59 -5.58 -3.42 11.98
N ALA A 60 -5.45 -4.73 12.18
CA ALA A 60 -4.67 -5.58 11.30
C ALA A 60 -5.38 -5.73 9.95
N ALA A 61 -6.69 -6.00 9.96
CA ALA A 61 -7.50 -6.05 8.75
C ALA A 61 -7.50 -4.71 8.00
N TYR A 62 -7.64 -3.59 8.72
CA TYR A 62 -7.56 -2.25 8.12
C TYR A 62 -6.23 -2.00 7.40
N LEU A 63 -5.10 -2.26 8.07
CA LEU A 63 -3.78 -2.03 7.47
C LEU A 63 -3.51 -2.97 6.29
N ASP A 64 -4.00 -4.21 6.34
CA ASP A 64 -3.88 -5.14 5.22
C ASP A 64 -4.67 -4.64 3.99
N GLY A 65 -5.92 -4.23 4.20
CA GLY A 65 -6.74 -3.57 3.19
C GLY A 65 -6.04 -2.34 2.61
N TYR A 66 -5.49 -1.48 3.47
CA TYR A 66 -4.75 -0.29 3.06
C TYR A 66 -3.55 -0.62 2.18
N ASN A 67 -2.75 -1.63 2.52
CA ASN A 67 -1.62 -2.06 1.70
C ASN A 67 -2.09 -2.59 0.33
N HIS A 68 -3.19 -3.34 0.28
CA HIS A 68 -3.79 -3.80 -0.97
C HIS A 68 -4.31 -2.65 -1.84
N GLY A 69 -4.98 -1.67 -1.24
CA GLY A 69 -5.48 -0.48 -1.94
C GLY A 69 -4.34 0.41 -2.47
N ALA A 70 -3.28 0.59 -1.67
CA ALA A 70 -2.08 1.31 -2.07
C ALA A 70 -1.38 0.58 -3.22
N HIS A 71 -1.20 -0.74 -3.14
CA HIS A 71 -0.62 -1.52 -4.22
C HIS A 71 -1.41 -1.40 -5.54
N ARG A 72 -2.74 -1.28 -5.47
CA ARG A 72 -3.59 -1.04 -6.65
C ARG A 72 -3.39 0.36 -7.25
N LEU A 73 -3.31 1.39 -6.41
CA LEU A 73 -3.18 2.78 -6.86
C LEU A 73 -1.75 3.11 -7.35
N CYS A 74 -0.74 2.62 -6.64
CA CYS A 74 0.68 2.94 -6.84
C CYS A 74 1.31 2.11 -7.99
N GLN A 75 0.56 1.91 -9.07
CA GLN A 75 1.03 1.29 -10.30
C GLN A 75 1.34 2.37 -11.35
N GLY A 76 2.39 2.20 -12.14
CA GLY A 76 2.89 3.23 -13.06
C GLY A 76 1.84 3.79 -14.04
N SER A 77 1.00 2.94 -14.62
CA SER A 77 -0.08 3.37 -15.53
C SER A 77 -1.26 4.01 -14.79
N VAL A 78 -1.58 3.51 -13.59
CA VAL A 78 -2.70 4.02 -12.77
C VAL A 78 -2.35 5.40 -12.23
N ILE A 79 -1.14 5.59 -11.71
CA ILE A 79 -0.68 6.87 -11.16
C ILE A 79 -0.52 7.94 -12.25
N GLU A 80 -0.14 7.54 -13.46
CA GLU A 80 -0.12 8.43 -14.63
C GLU A 80 -1.54 8.91 -14.98
N GLN A 81 -2.52 8.01 -15.03
CA GLN A 81 -3.93 8.38 -15.24
C GLN A 81 -4.49 9.23 -14.09
N TRP A 82 -4.09 8.95 -12.86
CA TRP A 82 -4.46 9.75 -11.68
C TRP A 82 -3.96 11.20 -11.81
N GLY A 83 -2.70 11.38 -12.22
CA GLY A 83 -2.15 12.69 -12.53
C GLY A 83 -2.86 13.37 -13.69
N ALA A 84 -3.20 12.63 -14.74
CA ALA A 84 -3.98 13.16 -15.88
C ALA A 84 -5.37 13.67 -15.48
N GLN A 85 -5.94 13.19 -14.37
CA GLN A 85 -7.19 13.72 -13.81
C GLN A 85 -7.00 15.00 -12.98
N GLY A 86 -5.78 15.54 -12.88
CA GLY A 86 -5.49 16.74 -12.09
C GLY A 86 -5.44 16.49 -10.59
N LYS A 87 -5.47 15.21 -10.16
CA LYS A 87 -5.46 14.86 -8.74
C LYS A 87 -4.05 15.02 -8.16
N PRO A 88 -3.92 15.47 -6.90
CA PRO A 88 -2.62 15.55 -6.23
C PRO A 88 -1.98 14.16 -6.13
N PHE A 89 -0.64 14.11 -5.99
CA PHE A 89 0.04 12.85 -5.74
C PHE A 89 -0.55 12.20 -4.46
N PRO A 90 -1.02 10.94 -4.54
CA PRO A 90 -1.75 10.33 -3.45
C PRO A 90 -0.84 10.01 -2.27
N ALA A 91 -1.30 10.37 -1.05
CA ALA A 91 -0.56 10.14 0.18
C ALA A 91 -0.33 8.64 0.44
N SER A 92 -1.23 7.77 -0.03
CA SER A 92 -1.08 6.32 0.07
C SER A 92 0.12 5.75 -0.71
N CYS A 93 0.74 6.52 -1.61
CA CYS A 93 1.97 6.13 -2.31
C CYS A 93 3.26 6.73 -1.73
N ASP A 94 3.19 7.52 -0.64
CA ASP A 94 4.37 8.22 -0.10
C ASP A 94 5.41 7.28 0.56
N SER A 95 5.03 6.04 0.88
CA SER A 95 5.94 5.03 1.43
C SER A 95 6.39 3.97 0.41
N ALA A 96 5.98 4.10 -0.86
CA ALA A 96 6.35 3.15 -1.90
C ALA A 96 7.86 3.17 -2.15
N VAL A 97 8.48 1.98 -2.27
CA VAL A 97 9.93 1.83 -2.52
C VAL A 97 10.36 2.55 -3.81
N ASN A 98 9.49 2.58 -4.82
CA ASN A 98 9.71 3.25 -6.10
C ASN A 98 9.03 4.63 -6.20
N ILE A 99 8.84 5.34 -5.08
CA ILE A 99 8.13 6.65 -5.06
C ILE A 99 8.65 7.67 -6.09
N ALA A 100 9.97 7.74 -6.32
CA ALA A 100 10.55 8.66 -7.30
C ALA A 100 10.03 8.39 -8.71
N GLU A 101 9.95 7.12 -9.11
CA GLU A 101 9.39 6.71 -10.39
C GLU A 101 7.88 7.03 -10.48
N LEU A 102 7.13 6.76 -9.40
CA LEU A 102 5.70 7.05 -9.33
C LEU A 102 5.42 8.55 -9.47
N ARG A 103 6.23 9.42 -8.83
CA ARG A 103 6.11 10.89 -8.96
C ARG A 103 6.39 11.35 -10.38
N LEU A 104 7.37 10.77 -11.07
CA LEU A 104 7.64 11.07 -12.47
C LEU A 104 6.44 10.70 -13.35
N LYS A 105 5.86 9.50 -13.17
CA LYS A 105 4.69 9.04 -13.91
C LYS A 105 3.45 9.91 -13.67
N TRP A 106 3.19 10.24 -12.41
CA TRP A 106 2.14 11.19 -12.03
C TRP A 106 2.32 12.55 -12.73
N GLN A 107 3.53 13.12 -12.69
CA GLN A 107 3.83 14.41 -13.31
C GLN A 107 3.71 14.35 -14.84
N GLN A 108 4.06 13.21 -15.47
CA GLN A 108 3.84 12.99 -16.90
C GLN A 108 2.35 13.07 -17.25
N GLY A 109 1.48 12.44 -16.47
CA GLY A 109 0.02 12.52 -16.65
C GLY A 109 -0.51 13.95 -16.53
N LEU A 110 -0.07 14.66 -15.50
CA LEU A 110 -0.41 16.08 -15.30
C LEU A 110 0.02 16.93 -16.49
N ASN A 111 1.28 16.84 -16.91
CA ASN A 111 1.82 17.68 -17.98
C ASN A 111 1.17 17.42 -19.35
N LYS A 112 0.77 16.16 -19.62
CA LYS A 112 0.06 15.80 -20.85
C LYS A 112 -1.32 16.42 -20.94
N THR A 113 -2.00 16.57 -19.80
CA THR A 113 -3.40 17.01 -19.75
C THR A 113 -3.53 18.50 -19.43
N PHE A 114 -2.64 19.01 -18.58
CA PHE A 114 -2.57 20.39 -18.11
C PHE A 114 -1.16 20.94 -18.35
N PRO A 115 -0.79 21.25 -19.61
CA PRO A 115 0.46 21.92 -19.90
C PRO A 115 0.49 23.27 -19.19
N ARG A 116 1.61 23.59 -18.53
CA ARG A 116 1.81 24.89 -17.88
C ARG A 116 2.19 25.96 -18.90
#